data_AF-A0A522M814-F1
#
_entry.id   AF-A0A522M814-F1
#
_cell.length_a   1.000
_cell.length_b   1.000
_cell.length_c   1.000
_cell.angle_alpha   90.00
_cell.angle_beta   90.00
_cell.angle_gamma   90.00
#
_symmetry.space_group_name_H-M   'P 1'
#
loop_
_entity.id
_entity.type
_entity.pdbx_description
1 polymer ?
#
loop_
_entity_poly.entity_id
_entity_poly.type
_entity_poly.pdbx_seq_one_letter_code
_entity_poly.pdbx_strand_id
1 'polypeptide(L)'
;MSSKGHAEVKVRVVGDQVVCDPDPVKCNWLHGPDNIRWTFKDLPANVASVVIEWKTLPMHRGMGHTPSTVGSHLSDMVTSGNVRVGGQYWYHVYCLDAKGALVAYADPLGQNEPPPI
;
A
#
# COMPACT_ATOMS: atom_id res chain seq x y z
N MET A 1 -25.80 -5.45 6.32
CA MET A 1 -24.44 -5.49 6.88
C MET A 1 -23.45 -5.42 5.73
N SER A 2 -22.82 -4.27 5.50
CA SER A 2 -21.64 -4.17 4.63
C SER A 2 -20.55 -3.57 5.49
N SER A 3 -19.78 -4.42 6.16
CA SER A 3 -18.56 -3.94 6.82
C SER A 3 -17.64 -3.51 5.68
N LYS A 4 -17.51 -2.20 5.46
CA LYS A 4 -16.51 -1.66 4.54
C LYS A 4 -15.14 -2.11 5.04
N GLY A 5 -14.65 -3.21 4.48
CA GLY A 5 -13.40 -3.85 4.87
C GLY A 5 -12.21 -3.10 4.30
N HIS A 6 -11.07 -3.78 4.27
CA HIS A 6 -9.86 -3.30 3.62
C HIS A 6 -9.63 -4.09 2.34
N ALA A 7 -9.24 -3.44 1.26
CA ALA A 7 -8.53 -4.11 0.18
C ALA A 7 -7.16 -4.49 0.74
N GLU A 8 -6.79 -5.76 0.68
CA GLU A 8 -5.49 -6.20 1.16
C GLU A 8 -4.47 -6.11 0.02
N VAL A 9 -3.32 -5.50 0.27
CA VAL A 9 -2.16 -5.52 -0.63
C VAL A 9 -0.99 -6.15 0.10
N LYS A 10 -0.45 -7.22 -0.47
CA LYS A 10 0.76 -7.89 0.01
C LYS A 10 1.96 -7.26 -0.67
N VAL A 11 2.85 -6.68 0.13
CA VAL A 11 4.10 -6.09 -0.34
C VAL A 11 5.22 -7.11 -0.09
N ARG A 12 5.89 -7.50 -1.16
CA ARG A 12 7.03 -8.44 -1.14
C ARG A 12 8.22 -7.82 -1.86
N VAL A 13 9.42 -8.30 -1.56
CA VAL A 13 10.64 -7.98 -2.32
C VAL A 13 11.12 -9.25 -3.01
N VAL A 14 11.30 -9.18 -4.33
CA VAL A 14 11.82 -10.26 -5.17
C VAL A 14 13.07 -9.72 -5.87
N GLY A 15 14.24 -10.16 -5.41
CA GLY A 15 15.51 -9.55 -5.84
C GLY A 15 15.61 -8.12 -5.32
N ASP A 16 15.72 -7.16 -6.24
CA ASP A 16 15.78 -5.71 -6.00
C ASP A 16 14.47 -4.97 -6.30
N GLN A 17 13.40 -5.72 -6.62
CA GLN A 17 12.09 -5.15 -6.97
C GLN A 17 11.06 -5.39 -5.88
N VAL A 18 10.20 -4.40 -5.66
CA VAL A 18 8.97 -4.58 -4.88
C VAL A 18 7.88 -5.16 -5.78
N VAL A 19 7.11 -6.11 -5.24
CA VAL A 19 5.91 -6.66 -5.87
C VAL A 19 4.72 -6.40 -4.96
N CYS A 20 3.70 -5.74 -5.51
CA CYS A 20 2.40 -5.56 -4.87
C CYS A 20 1.41 -6.57 -5.43
N ASP A 21 0.66 -7.24 -4.56
CA ASP A 21 -0.39 -8.18 -4.94
C ASP A 21 -1.66 -7.92 -4.11
N PRO A 22 -2.78 -7.49 -4.74
CA PRO A 22 -2.93 -7.24 -6.18
C PRO A 22 -2.29 -5.92 -6.63
N ASP A 23 -1.88 -5.88 -7.90
CA ASP A 23 -1.56 -4.67 -8.64
C ASP A 23 -2.29 -4.71 -10.01
N PRO A 24 -3.30 -3.85 -10.26
CA PRO A 24 -3.72 -2.74 -9.40
C PRO A 24 -4.51 -3.18 -8.17
N VAL A 25 -4.33 -2.45 -7.06
CA VAL A 25 -5.24 -2.55 -5.90
C VAL A 25 -6.56 -1.88 -6.21
N LYS A 26 -7.68 -2.55 -5.91
CA LYS A 26 -9.03 -2.04 -6.23
C LYS A 26 -9.80 -1.64 -4.98
N CYS A 27 -10.25 -0.38 -4.93
CA CYS A 27 -11.21 0.12 -3.96
C CYS A 27 -12.55 0.40 -4.65
N ASN A 28 -13.63 -0.14 -4.08
CA ASN A 28 -15.00 0.04 -4.57
C ASN A 28 -15.80 0.83 -3.53
N TRP A 29 -15.52 2.11 -3.34
CA TRP A 29 -15.86 2.85 -2.11
C TRP A 29 -17.35 2.87 -1.70
N LEU A 30 -18.25 2.59 -2.65
CA LEU A 30 -19.68 2.56 -2.40
C LEU A 30 -20.17 1.22 -1.81
N HIS A 31 -19.65 0.08 -2.27
CA HIS A 31 -20.13 -1.27 -1.86
C HIS A 31 -19.04 -2.23 -1.38
N GLY A 32 -17.78 -1.95 -1.67
CA GLY A 32 -16.61 -2.73 -1.27
C GLY A 32 -15.69 -1.94 -0.34
N PRO A 33 -14.42 -2.35 -0.25
CA PRO A 33 -13.46 -1.67 0.61
C PRO A 33 -13.17 -0.26 0.10
N ASP A 34 -13.20 0.71 1.01
CA ASP A 34 -12.72 2.08 0.75
C ASP A 34 -11.31 2.33 1.30
N ASN A 35 -10.82 1.47 2.19
CA ASN A 35 -9.47 1.53 2.76
C ASN A 35 -8.57 0.43 2.18
N ILE A 36 -7.25 0.62 2.23
CA ILE A 36 -6.27 -0.42 1.90
C ILE A 36 -5.52 -0.84 3.17
N ARG A 37 -5.36 -2.14 3.37
CA ARG A 37 -4.44 -2.74 4.34
C ARG A 37 -3.23 -3.27 3.59
N TRP A 38 -2.06 -2.76 3.92
CA TRP A 38 -0.77 -3.18 3.42
C TRP A 38 -0.17 -4.18 4.41
N THR A 39 0.26 -5.32 3.89
CA THR A 39 0.91 -6.38 4.69
C THR A 39 2.32 -6.60 4.19
N PHE A 40 3.23 -6.90 5.13
CA PHE A 40 4.68 -6.89 4.89
C PHE A 40 5.32 -8.23 5.24
N LYS A 41 4.58 -9.31 4.99
CA LYS A 41 5.03 -10.65 5.33
C LYS A 41 6.24 -11.03 4.47
N ASP A 42 7.25 -11.64 5.10
CA ASP A 42 8.43 -12.19 4.44
C ASP A 42 9.30 -11.16 3.70
N LEU A 43 9.29 -9.89 4.14
CA LEU A 43 10.28 -8.91 3.67
C LEU A 43 11.70 -9.30 4.09
N PRO A 44 12.72 -8.98 3.28
CA PRO A 44 14.12 -9.18 3.62
C PRO A 44 14.49 -8.53 4.96
N ALA A 45 15.34 -9.18 5.75
CA ALA A 45 15.72 -8.73 7.08
C ALA A 45 16.43 -7.36 7.11
N ASN A 46 16.99 -6.90 5.98
CA ASN A 46 17.60 -5.59 5.84
C ASN A 46 16.58 -4.46 5.56
N VAL A 47 15.30 -4.78 5.31
CA VAL A 47 14.23 -3.77 5.20
C VAL A 47 13.78 -3.36 6.60
N ALA A 48 14.01 -2.10 6.95
CA ALA A 48 13.66 -1.52 8.24
C ALA A 48 12.43 -0.62 8.20
N SER A 49 12.00 -0.14 7.03
CA SER A 49 10.74 0.58 6.90
C SER A 49 10.14 0.45 5.50
N VAL A 50 8.82 0.65 5.42
CA VAL A 50 8.11 0.78 4.15
C VAL A 50 7.35 2.10 4.10
N VAL A 51 7.46 2.80 2.97
CA VAL A 51 6.75 4.04 2.67
C VAL A 51 5.85 3.82 1.46
N ILE A 52 4.59 4.25 1.57
CA ILE A 52 3.61 4.30 0.51
C ILE A 52 3.29 5.76 0.23
N GLU A 53 3.74 6.25 -0.92
CA GLU A 53 3.61 7.66 -1.32
C GLU A 53 2.80 7.76 -2.61
N TRP A 54 1.65 8.43 -2.57
CA TRP A 54 0.91 8.73 -3.79
C TRP A 54 1.63 9.78 -4.61
N LYS A 55 1.57 9.67 -5.95
CA LYS A 55 2.18 10.65 -6.87
C LYS A 55 1.43 11.99 -6.83
N THR A 56 0.77 12.37 -7.94
CA THR A 56 0.17 13.71 -8.09
C THR A 56 -1.15 13.87 -7.36
N LEU A 57 -2.00 12.84 -7.38
CA LEU A 57 -3.31 12.83 -6.74
C LEU A 57 -3.41 11.56 -5.89
N PRO A 58 -3.67 11.67 -4.59
CA PRO A 58 -3.75 10.50 -3.75
C PRO A 58 -5.16 9.92 -3.74
N MET A 59 -5.25 8.58 -3.76
CA MET A 59 -6.54 7.90 -3.60
C MET A 59 -7.08 8.03 -2.15
N HIS A 60 -6.18 8.23 -1.19
CA HIS A 60 -6.43 8.38 0.24
C HIS A 60 -5.86 9.70 0.76
N ARG A 61 -6.42 10.28 1.82
CA ARG A 61 -5.98 11.59 2.37
C ARG A 61 -4.59 11.61 3.03
N GLY A 62 -3.77 10.57 2.87
CA GLY A 62 -2.44 10.51 3.47
C GLY A 62 -1.52 9.45 2.85
N MET A 63 -0.23 9.59 3.16
CA MET A 63 0.81 8.60 2.89
C MET A 63 0.81 7.52 3.96
N GLY A 64 1.31 6.34 3.60
CA GLY A 64 1.56 5.28 4.56
C GLY A 64 3.03 5.24 4.96
N HIS A 65 3.33 5.11 6.26
CA HIS A 65 4.66 4.80 6.74
C HIS A 65 4.59 3.78 7.88
N THR A 66 5.37 2.71 7.79
CA THR A 66 5.57 1.73 8.88
C THR A 66 7.06 1.53 9.15
N PRO A 67 7.58 1.94 10.33
CA PRO A 67 8.94 1.63 10.75
C PRO A 67 8.99 0.28 11.49
N SER A 68 10.11 -0.43 11.40
CA SER A 68 10.40 -1.60 12.23
C SER A 68 10.73 -1.15 13.65
N THR A 69 10.09 -1.78 14.63
CA THR A 69 10.63 -1.81 15.99
C THR A 69 11.68 -2.90 16.04
N VAL A 70 12.87 -2.55 16.53
CA VAL A 70 14.09 -3.41 16.57
C VAL A 70 13.73 -4.87 16.88
N GLY A 71 14.02 -5.77 15.94
CA GLY A 71 13.83 -7.22 16.10
C GLY A 71 12.44 -7.76 15.76
N SER A 72 11.53 -6.96 15.18
CA SER A 72 10.17 -7.40 14.83
C SER A 72 9.83 -7.25 13.34
N HIS A 73 8.89 -8.07 12.88
CA HIS A 73 8.24 -7.91 11.58
C HIS A 73 7.55 -6.54 11.50
N LEU A 74 7.58 -5.90 10.31
CA LEU A 74 6.86 -4.65 10.10
C LEU A 74 5.36 -4.85 10.35
N SER A 75 4.77 -3.94 11.13
CA SER A 75 3.33 -3.96 11.37
C SER A 75 2.58 -3.64 10.08
N ASP A 76 1.45 -4.31 9.89
CA ASP A 76 0.48 -3.95 8.86
C ASP A 76 0.12 -2.47 8.96
N MET A 77 -0.15 -1.88 7.80
CA MET A 77 -0.48 -0.47 7.69
C MET A 77 -1.82 -0.30 7.00
N VAL A 78 -2.60 0.71 7.39
CA VAL A 78 -3.88 1.02 6.76
C VAL A 78 -3.86 2.44 6.22
N THR A 79 -4.08 2.59 4.91
CA THR A 79 -4.40 3.90 4.31
C THR A 79 -5.90 4.06 4.22
N SER A 80 -6.39 5.22 4.68
CA SER A 80 -7.82 5.50 4.83
C SER A 80 -8.18 6.91 4.35
N GLY A 81 -9.47 7.23 4.35
CA GLY A 81 -9.96 8.52 3.86
C GLY A 81 -9.98 8.56 2.34
N ASN A 82 -10.62 7.58 1.72
CA ASN A 82 -10.80 7.50 0.27
C ASN A 82 -11.46 8.77 -0.28
N VAL A 83 -10.95 9.29 -1.39
CA VAL A 83 -11.45 10.54 -2.01
C VAL A 83 -12.80 10.37 -2.73
N ARG A 84 -13.25 9.13 -2.97
CA ARG A 84 -14.50 8.77 -3.66
C ARG A 84 -14.64 9.36 -5.06
N VAL A 85 -13.52 9.52 -5.73
CA VAL A 85 -13.42 9.94 -7.13
C VAL A 85 -12.95 8.75 -7.94
N GLY A 86 -13.65 8.47 -9.04
CA GLY A 86 -13.29 7.37 -9.94
C GLY A 86 -12.00 7.66 -10.68
N GLY A 87 -11.10 6.68 -10.77
CA GLY A 87 -9.87 6.85 -11.53
C GLY A 87 -8.75 5.89 -11.19
N GLN A 88 -7.63 6.12 -11.88
CA GLN A 88 -6.36 5.43 -11.71
C GLN A 88 -5.40 6.33 -10.93
N TYR A 89 -4.79 5.76 -9.88
CA TYR A 89 -3.97 6.47 -8.92
C TYR A 89 -2.62 5.76 -8.80
N TRP A 90 -1.54 6.41 -9.26
CA TRP A 90 -0.19 5.87 -9.13
C TRP A 90 0.37 6.19 -7.75
N TYR A 91 1.09 5.22 -7.18
CA TYR A 91 1.82 5.38 -5.93
C TYR A 91 3.18 4.71 -6.01
N HIS A 92 4.07 5.13 -5.13
CA HIS A 92 5.37 4.56 -4.89
C HIS A 92 5.31 3.64 -3.68
N VAL A 93 6.03 2.54 -3.74
CA VAL A 93 6.37 1.71 -2.58
C VAL A 93 7.87 1.70 -2.44
N TYR A 94 8.37 2.25 -1.32
CA TYR A 94 9.79 2.22 -1.00
C TYR A 94 10.04 1.30 0.18
N CYS A 95 10.92 0.31 -0.01
CA CYS A 95 11.50 -0.47 1.08
C CYS A 95 12.86 0.13 1.43
N LEU A 96 13.03 0.60 2.66
CA LEU A 96 14.24 1.29 3.11
C LEU A 96 14.96 0.50 4.19
N ASP A 97 16.29 0.63 4.27
CA ASP A 97 17.09 0.07 5.35
C ASP A 97 17.08 0.97 6.60
N ALA A 98 17.76 0.53 7.67
CA ALA A 98 17.81 1.26 8.94
C ALA A 98 18.49 2.64 8.86
N LYS A 99 19.20 2.94 7.76
CA LYS A 99 19.83 4.23 7.48
C LYS A 99 19.00 5.09 6.54
N GLY A 100 17.84 4.59 6.09
CA GLY A 100 16.99 5.25 5.11
C GLY A 100 17.46 5.07 3.66
N ALA A 101 18.40 4.16 3.39
CA ALA A 101 18.83 3.86 2.04
C ALA A 101 17.81 2.93 1.34
N LEU A 102 17.65 3.11 0.02
CA LEU A 102 16.71 2.31 -0.77
C LEU A 102 17.20 0.86 -0.90
N VAL A 103 16.35 -0.09 -0.51
CA VAL A 103 16.57 -1.54 -0.70
C VAL A 103 15.88 -2.03 -1.97
N ALA A 104 14.62 -1.63 -2.17
CA ALA A 104 13.81 -1.99 -3.32
C ALA A 104 12.69 -0.97 -3.49
N TYR A 105 12.16 -0.83 -4.70
CA TYR A 105 11.01 0.02 -4.98
C TYR A 105 10.09 -0.55 -6.06
N ALA A 106 8.87 0.00 -6.14
CA ALA A 106 7.96 -0.18 -7.26
C ALA A 106 7.00 1.02 -7.39
N ASP A 107 6.43 1.16 -8.58
CA ASP A 107 5.44 2.17 -8.94
C ASP A 107 4.10 1.52 -9.34
N PRO A 108 3.42 0.81 -8.43
CA PRO A 108 2.15 0.14 -8.70
C PRO A 108 0.98 1.12 -8.88
N LEU A 109 -0.18 0.55 -9.22
CA LEU A 109 -1.40 1.28 -9.51
C LEU A 109 -2.54 0.98 -8.53
N GLY A 110 -3.32 2.01 -8.21
CA GLY A 110 -4.60 1.91 -7.51
C GLY A 110 -5.76 2.22 -8.46
N GLN A 111 -6.83 1.45 -8.37
CA GLN A 111 -8.10 1.70 -9.06
C GLN A 111 -9.15 2.04 -8.02
N ASN A 112 -9.67 3.24 -8.11
CA ASN A 112 -10.82 3.67 -7.34
C ASN A 112 -12.00 3.67 -8.29
N GLU A 113 -12.95 2.76 -8.12
CA GLU A 113 -14.12 2.69 -9.02
C GLU A 113 -15.43 2.73 -8.21
N PRO A 114 -16.50 3.34 -8.75
CA PRO A 114 -17.84 2.98 -8.32
C PRO A 114 -18.09 1.51 -8.73
N PRO A 115 -19.02 0.79 -8.07
CA PRO A 115 -19.35 -0.57 -8.49
C PRO A 115 -19.76 -0.58 -9.99
N PRO A 116 -19.52 -1.69 -10.71
CA PRO A 116 -20.31 -1.94 -11.91
C PRO A 116 -21.80 -2.01 -11.52
N ILE A 117 -22.65 -1.38 -12.34
CA ILE A 117 -24.12 -1.38 -12.21
C ILE A 117 -24.64 -2.80 -12.45
#